data_AF-A0A955LXS3-F1
#
_entry.id   AF-A0A955LXS3-F1
#
_cell.length_a   1.000
_cell.length_b   1.000
_cell.length_c   1.000
_cell.angle_alpha   90.00
_cell.angle_beta   90.00
_cell.angle_gamma   90.00
#
_symmetry.space_group_name_H-M   'P 1'
#
loop_
_entity.id
_entity.type
_entity.pdbx_description
1 polymer ?
#
loop_
_entity_poly.entity_id
_entity_poly.type
_entity_poly.pdbx_seq_one_letter_code
_entity_poly.pdbx_strand_id
1 'polypeptide(L)'
;MFSKLFGQKREQATVKNFHELYYYNHKQTWTDTYWMGVPAEKCPLDMWIYQEILFSVKPDLIVETGTYRGGSAFYMASLCDLMKKGRIMTIDID
;
A
#
# COMPACT_ATOMS: atom_id res chain seq x y z
N MET A 1 -25.40 -13.24 25.43
CA MET A 1 -25.19 -11.78 25.29
C MET A 1 -23.83 -11.34 25.83
N PHE A 2 -23.41 -11.77 27.04
CA PHE A 2 -22.12 -11.40 27.63
C PHE A 2 -20.87 -11.96 26.92
N SER A 3 -20.87 -13.20 26.43
CA SER A 3 -19.71 -13.78 25.70
C SER A 3 -19.37 -13.01 24.42
N LYS A 4 -20.38 -12.46 23.73
CA LYS A 4 -20.23 -11.65 22.51
C LYS A 4 -19.53 -10.32 22.81
N LEU A 5 -19.85 -9.69 23.96
CA LEU A 5 -19.19 -8.48 24.45
C LEU A 5 -17.73 -8.71 24.86
N PHE A 6 -17.41 -9.82 25.53
CA PHE A 6 -16.03 -10.19 25.86
C PHE A 6 -15.20 -10.55 24.61
N GLY A 7 -15.80 -11.26 23.65
CA GLY A 7 -15.18 -11.54 22.36
C GLY A 7 -14.85 -10.25 21.59
N GLN A 8 -15.79 -9.29 21.58
CA GLN A 8 -15.63 -8.01 20.90
C GLN A 8 -14.52 -7.15 21.54
N LYS A 9 -14.40 -7.11 22.88
CA LYS A 9 -13.30 -6.40 23.56
C LYS A 9 -11.94 -7.03 23.27
N ARG A 10 -11.85 -8.37 23.21
CA ARG A 10 -10.62 -9.07 22.87
C ARG A 10 -10.21 -8.81 21.43
N GLU A 11 -11.15 -8.87 20.50
CA GLU A 11 -10.92 -8.57 19.09
C GLU A 11 -10.40 -7.14 18.89
N GLN A 12 -11.04 -6.15 19.54
CA GLN A 12 -10.57 -4.76 19.51
C GLN A 12 -9.15 -4.60 20.04
N ALA A 13 -8.81 -5.28 21.14
CA ALA A 13 -7.44 -5.27 21.67
C ALA A 13 -6.44 -5.89 20.68
N THR A 14 -6.79 -6.99 20.02
CA THR A 14 -5.94 -7.61 18.99
C THR A 14 -5.72 -6.68 17.80
N VAL A 15 -6.79 -6.06 17.28
CA VAL A 15 -6.70 -5.11 16.16
C VAL A 15 -5.80 -3.93 16.53
N LYS A 16 -5.95 -3.38 17.74
CA LYS A 16 -5.12 -2.29 18.23
C LYS A 16 -3.64 -2.72 18.30
N ASN A 17 -3.35 -3.86 18.91
CA ASN A 17 -1.98 -4.33 19.05
C ASN A 17 -1.32 -4.61 17.69
N PHE A 18 -2.07 -5.18 16.73
CA PHE A 18 -1.58 -5.36 15.37
C PHE A 18 -1.25 -4.02 14.72
N HIS A 19 -2.17 -3.05 14.80
CA HIS A 19 -1.95 -1.71 14.24
C HIS A 19 -0.70 -1.06 14.83
N GLU A 20 -0.54 -1.10 16.16
CA GLU A 20 0.64 -0.57 16.84
C GLU A 20 1.92 -1.26 16.35
N LEU A 21 1.96 -2.60 16.34
CA LEU A 21 3.12 -3.34 15.85
C LEU A 21 3.43 -3.01 14.39
N TYR A 22 2.40 -2.92 13.54
CA TYR A 22 2.58 -2.68 12.12
C TYR A 22 3.20 -1.31 11.84
N TYR A 23 2.73 -0.25 12.51
CA TYR A 23 3.22 1.11 12.26
C TYR A 23 4.47 1.47 13.06
N TYR A 24 4.60 1.00 14.32
CA TYR A 24 5.74 1.33 15.16
C TYR A 24 6.98 0.47 14.88
N ASN A 25 6.81 -0.76 14.39
CA ASN A 25 7.92 -1.61 13.91
C ASN A 25 8.07 -1.54 12.38
N HIS A 26 7.94 -0.34 11.81
CA HIS A 26 7.87 -0.10 10.35
C HIS A 26 9.03 -0.72 9.57
N LYS A 27 10.23 -0.80 10.16
CA LYS A 27 11.45 -1.40 9.58
C LYS A 27 11.35 -2.90 9.27
N GLN A 28 10.31 -3.57 9.76
CA GLN A 28 10.03 -4.98 9.48
C GLN A 28 8.66 -5.17 8.83
N THR A 29 8.01 -4.07 8.42
CA THR A 29 6.65 -4.08 7.86
C THR A 29 6.58 -3.22 6.60
N TRP A 30 5.85 -2.10 6.61
CA TRP A 30 5.53 -1.33 5.41
C TRP A 30 6.71 -0.56 4.82
N THR A 31 7.75 -0.23 5.61
CA THR A 31 8.96 0.42 5.05
C THR A 31 9.99 -0.56 4.50
N ASP A 32 9.90 -1.85 4.86
CA ASP A 32 10.78 -2.90 4.34
C ASP A 32 10.09 -3.68 3.21
N THR A 33 9.63 -2.93 2.21
CA THR A 33 8.96 -3.48 1.02
C THR A 33 9.63 -2.97 -0.24
N TYR A 34 9.73 -3.84 -1.24
CA TYR A 34 10.46 -3.55 -2.47
C TYR A 34 9.66 -4.00 -3.68
N TRP A 35 9.66 -3.17 -4.72
CA TRP A 35 9.24 -3.58 -6.05
C TRP A 35 10.48 -3.75 -6.92
N MET A 36 10.78 -4.99 -7.32
CA MET A 36 11.94 -5.32 -8.17
C MET A 36 13.27 -4.75 -7.64
N GLY A 37 13.45 -4.75 -6.31
CA GLY A 37 14.64 -4.23 -5.63
C GLY A 37 14.61 -2.73 -5.32
N VAL A 38 13.59 -1.99 -5.75
CA VAL A 38 13.42 -0.56 -5.41
C VAL A 38 12.49 -0.42 -4.20
N PRO A 39 12.89 0.31 -3.14
CA PRO A 39 12.05 0.49 -1.95
C PRO A 39 10.71 1.12 -2.31
N ALA A 40 9.62 0.43 -1.98
CA ALA A 40 8.26 0.86 -2.25
C ALA A 40 7.68 1.67 -1.09
N GLU A 41 8.06 1.37 0.15
CA GLU A 41 7.53 1.97 1.38
C GLU A 41 5.99 2.01 1.42
N LYS A 42 5.36 0.92 0.95
CA LYS A 42 3.90 0.71 1.01
C LYS A 42 3.59 -0.60 1.72
N CYS A 43 2.40 -0.68 2.31
CA CYS A 43 1.85 -1.95 2.74
C CYS A 43 1.65 -2.86 1.51
N PRO A 44 2.09 -4.13 1.53
CA PRO A 44 1.90 -5.03 0.39
C PRO A 44 0.42 -5.25 0.02
N LEU A 45 -0.48 -5.22 1.00
CA LEU A 45 -1.91 -5.33 0.75
C LEU A 45 -2.47 -4.11 0.01
N ASP A 46 -1.97 -2.90 0.30
CA ASP A 46 -2.35 -1.70 -0.44
C ASP A 46 -1.92 -1.79 -1.90
N MET A 47 -0.71 -2.30 -2.15
CA MET A 47 -0.22 -2.51 -3.52
C MET A 47 -1.13 -3.48 -4.30
N TRP A 48 -1.58 -4.57 -3.67
CA TRP A 48 -2.54 -5.49 -4.28
C TRP A 48 -3.87 -4.79 -4.61
N ILE A 49 -4.41 -4.03 -3.67
CA ILE A 49 -5.65 -3.27 -3.86
C ILE A 49 -5.49 -2.25 -4.99
N TYR A 50 -4.36 -1.55 -5.07
CA TYR A 50 -4.08 -0.63 -6.19
C TYR A 50 -4.11 -1.37 -7.52
N GLN A 51 -3.59 -2.59 -7.61
CA GLN A 51 -3.66 -3.37 -8.83
C GLN A 51 -5.11 -3.66 -9.25
N GLU A 52 -5.97 -4.07 -8.31
CA GLU A 52 -7.38 -4.33 -8.61
C GLU A 52 -8.12 -3.05 -9.05
N ILE A 53 -7.87 -1.94 -8.37
CA ILE A 53 -8.44 -0.62 -8.72
C ILE A 53 -7.98 -0.21 -10.11
N LEU A 54 -6.68 -0.26 -10.40
CA LEU A 54 -6.13 0.15 -11.70
C LEU A 54 -6.64 -0.74 -12.83
N PHE A 55 -6.80 -2.04 -12.61
CA PHE A 55 -7.35 -2.96 -13.60
C PHE A 55 -8.83 -2.68 -13.90
N SER A 56 -9.61 -2.34 -12.86
CA SER A 56 -11.03 -2.02 -13.01
C SER A 56 -11.23 -0.66 -13.69
N VAL A 57 -10.57 0.39 -13.17
CA VAL A 57 -10.74 1.78 -13.60
C VAL A 57 -10.04 2.07 -14.92
N LYS A 58 -8.87 1.47 -15.18
CA LYS A 58 -8.02 1.71 -16.36
C LYS A 58 -7.78 3.20 -16.64
N PRO A 59 -7.25 3.98 -15.69
CA PRO A 59 -7.07 5.42 -15.85
C PRO A 59 -6.05 5.75 -16.96
N ASP A 60 -6.21 6.91 -17.60
CA ASP A 60 -5.22 7.42 -18.56
C ASP A 60 -4.00 8.05 -17.87
N LEU A 61 -4.19 8.61 -16.67
CA LEU A 61 -3.14 9.21 -15.85
C LEU A 61 -3.37 8.89 -14.36
N ILE A 62 -2.30 8.51 -13.68
CA ILE A 62 -2.18 8.39 -12.24
C ILE A 62 -1.28 9.52 -11.75
N VAL A 63 -1.71 10.24 -10.71
CA VAL A 63 -0.90 11.27 -10.05
C VAL A 63 -0.55 10.79 -8.65
N GLU A 64 0.75 10.68 -8.36
CA GLU A 64 1.29 10.35 -7.04
C GLU A 64 1.98 11.59 -6.46
N THR A 65 1.68 11.94 -5.21
CA THR A 65 2.33 13.04 -4.49
C THR A 65 3.21 12.46 -3.38
N GLY A 66 4.51 12.71 -3.44
CA GLY A 66 5.56 12.04 -2.67
C GLY A 66 6.19 10.91 -3.47
N THR A 67 7.25 11.20 -4.22
CA THR A 67 8.01 10.24 -5.00
C THR A 67 8.97 9.43 -4.13
N TYR A 68 9.64 10.09 -3.19
CA TYR A 68 10.69 9.49 -2.37
C TYR A 68 11.68 8.66 -3.21
N ARG A 69 11.82 7.36 -2.96
CA ARG A 69 12.71 6.44 -3.71
C ARG A 69 12.09 5.86 -4.98
N GLY A 70 10.82 6.19 -5.26
CA GLY A 70 10.14 5.86 -6.52
C GLY A 70 9.65 4.42 -6.66
N GLY A 71 9.74 3.55 -5.64
CA GLY A 71 9.31 2.15 -5.78
C GLY A 71 7.80 1.98 -5.97
N SER A 72 6.96 2.80 -5.33
CA SER A 72 5.51 2.83 -5.58
C SER A 72 5.18 3.31 -6.99
N ALA A 73 5.86 4.37 -7.45
CA ALA A 73 5.69 4.87 -8.81
C ALA A 73 6.11 3.81 -9.85
N PHE A 74 7.22 3.10 -9.61
CA PHE A 74 7.68 2.03 -10.48
C PHE A 74 6.70 0.84 -10.50
N TYR A 75 6.12 0.49 -9.36
CA TYR A 75 5.06 -0.51 -9.28
C TYR A 75 3.85 -0.13 -10.16
N MET A 76 3.32 1.08 -10.01
CA MET A 76 2.16 1.52 -10.79
C MET A 76 2.49 1.64 -12.28
N ALA A 77 3.69 2.11 -12.64
CA ALA A 77 4.16 2.11 -14.03
C ALA A 77 4.20 0.70 -14.63
N SER A 78 4.71 -0.28 -13.88
CA SER A 78 4.75 -1.69 -14.30
C SER A 78 3.36 -2.25 -14.60
N LEU A 79 2.36 -1.86 -13.80
CA LEU A 79 0.96 -2.23 -14.04
C LEU A 79 0.38 -1.55 -15.28
N CYS A 80 0.65 -0.26 -15.49
CA CYS A 80 0.28 0.44 -16.71
C CYS A 80 0.85 -0.24 -17.96
N ASP A 81 2.13 -0.62 -17.91
CA ASP A 81 2.80 -1.34 -19.00
C ASP A 81 2.17 -2.71 -19.26
N LEU A 82 1.90 -3.49 -18.20
CA LEU A 82 1.25 -4.80 -18.32
C LEU A 82 -0.13 -4.70 -18.96
N MET A 83 -0.91 -3.68 -18.59
CA MET A 83 -2.24 -3.41 -19.16
C MET A 83 -2.17 -2.72 -20.53
N LYS A 84 -0.99 -2.24 -20.95
CA LYS A 84 -0.77 -1.39 -22.13
C LYS A 84 -1.63 -0.14 -22.14
N LYS A 85 -1.93 0.42 -20.96
CA LYS A 85 -2.77 1.61 -20.79
C LYS A 85 -2.41 2.37 -19.51
N GLY A 86 -2.52 3.69 -19.60
CA GLY A 86 -2.27 4.60 -18.49
C GLY A 86 -0.82 5.05 -18.44
N ARG A 87 -0.59 6.11 -17.66
CA ARG A 87 0.71 6.66 -17.33
C ARG A 87 0.69 7.08 -15.87
N ILE A 88 1.86 7.15 -15.25
CA ILE A 88 2.00 7.73 -13.91
C ILE A 88 2.88 8.97 -13.96
N MET A 89 2.47 10.00 -13.23
CA MET A 89 3.25 11.18 -12.91
C MET A 89 3.38 11.26 -11.39
N THR A 90 4.61 11.29 -10.90
CA THR A 90 4.90 11.45 -9.48
C THR A 90 5.54 12.83 -9.26
N ILE A 91 5.20 13.47 -8.14
CA ILE A 91 5.61 14.83 -7.80
C ILE A 91 6.17 14.82 -6.38
N ASP A 92 7.35 15.40 -6.20
CA ASP A 92 7.99 15.61 -4.90
C ASP A 92 8.48 17.06 -4.77
N ILE A 93 8.71 17.50 -3.53
CA ILE A 93 9.24 18.84 -3.22
C ILE A 93 10.76 18.85 -3.02
N ASP A 94 11.34 17.67 -2.81
CA ASP A 94 12.78 17.44 -2.73
C ASP A 94 13.42 17.35 -4.13
#